data_AF-A0A3A5T567-F1
#
_entry.id   AF-A0A3A5T567-F1
#
_cell.length_a   1.000
_cell.length_b   1.000
_cell.length_c   1.000
_cell.angle_alpha   90.00
_cell.angle_beta   90.00
_cell.angle_gamma   90.00
#
_symmetry.space_group_name_H-M   'P 1'
#
loop_
_entity.id
_entity.type
_entity.pdbx_description
1 polymer ?
#
loop_
_entity_poly.entity_id
_entity_poly.type
_entity_poly.pdbx_seq_one_letter_code
_entity_poly.pdbx_strand_id
1 'polypeptide(L)'
;MYRRFLNKNDYLGIITEDALSQLTRGKDICFVQAEQAAEASIMDYLTENYEIERELNRGKFIFEYDRRISYPIGCHFYLDGEICEVIQAINGYKAPCPISYWHETEEILDLEKIEQYSQMKNYRPGDVIKFLGRAYICDLANGIDFNDIRIPEVNAWEMVDTYKWDTVPYNEWEVVEYEGKFFTLLTMDNYDCLVNPMESDCWGMIGEYDPSLNSYELSEHEYVEYKGKIYYPIINPNADVPELERNIRYHDPRNYNLKRHMVQLSLYELHKLISPNNISTVRIDDYDHSMQWLKDASRLKLNPQIPRKIDNKKEPLTDWQMATFQTSYDPYQNPWHV
;
A
#
# COMPACT_ATOMS: atom_id res chain seq x y z
N MET A 1 8.45 -6.97 -12.38
CA MET A 1 7.22 -7.16 -13.18
C MET A 1 6.61 -5.79 -13.43
N TYR A 2 6.15 -5.49 -14.65
CA TYR A 2 5.56 -4.18 -14.95
C TYR A 2 4.20 -4.01 -14.25
N ARG A 3 3.98 -2.82 -13.69
CA ARG A 3 2.69 -2.44 -13.09
C ARG A 3 1.98 -1.50 -14.03
N ARG A 4 0.73 -1.85 -14.35
CA ARG A 4 -0.14 -1.08 -15.23
C ARG A 4 -0.56 0.22 -14.54
N PHE A 5 -0.62 1.30 -15.32
CA PHE A 5 -1.15 2.58 -14.85
C PHE A 5 -2.67 2.66 -15.08
N LEU A 6 -3.13 2.01 -16.16
CA LEU A 6 -4.53 1.95 -16.54
C LEU A 6 -5.20 0.69 -15.99
N ASN A 7 -6.50 0.81 -15.71
CA ASN A 7 -7.37 -0.30 -15.39
C ASN A 7 -8.33 -0.58 -16.56
N LYS A 8 -9.12 -1.66 -16.47
CA LYS A 8 -10.06 -2.03 -17.54
C LYS A 8 -11.12 -0.95 -17.77
N ASN A 9 -11.63 -0.33 -16.71
CA ASN A 9 -12.65 0.72 -16.78
C ASN A 9 -12.17 1.95 -17.57
N ASP A 10 -10.87 2.27 -17.54
CA ASP A 10 -10.31 3.37 -18.32
C ASP A 10 -10.45 3.14 -19.83
N TYR A 11 -10.32 1.89 -20.30
CA TYR A 11 -10.55 1.55 -21.71
C TYR A 11 -12.04 1.60 -22.08
N LEU A 12 -12.92 1.21 -21.14
CA LEU A 12 -14.36 1.19 -21.37
C LEU A 12 -14.95 2.60 -21.62
N GLY A 13 -14.24 3.66 -21.22
CA GLY A 13 -14.60 5.03 -21.59
C GLY A 13 -14.42 5.37 -23.08
N ILE A 14 -13.71 4.54 -23.85
CA ILE A 14 -13.38 4.78 -25.27
C ILE A 14 -13.83 3.64 -26.20
N ILE A 15 -13.86 2.39 -25.70
CA ILE A 15 -14.24 1.20 -26.46
C ILE A 15 -15.20 0.33 -25.64
N THR A 16 -16.20 -0.26 -26.28
CA THR A 16 -17.16 -1.17 -25.62
C THR A 16 -16.47 -2.44 -25.11
N GLU A 17 -16.99 -3.03 -24.03
CA GLU A 17 -16.46 -4.27 -23.45
C GLU A 17 -16.37 -5.44 -24.45
N ASP A 18 -17.40 -5.61 -25.30
CA ASP A 18 -17.42 -6.65 -26.34
C ASP A 18 -16.27 -6.48 -27.33
N ALA A 19 -16.09 -5.27 -27.87
CA ALA A 19 -15.03 -4.97 -28.82
C ALA A 19 -13.64 -5.12 -28.17
N LEU A 20 -13.47 -4.72 -26.90
CA LEU A 20 -12.22 -4.88 -26.17
C LEU A 20 -11.88 -6.35 -25.93
N SER A 21 -12.87 -7.16 -25.56
CA SER A 21 -12.73 -8.60 -25.35
C SER A 21 -12.41 -9.34 -26.65
N GLN A 22 -13.07 -8.97 -27.76
CA GLN A 22 -12.76 -9.50 -29.10
C GLN A 22 -11.36 -9.14 -29.56
N LEU A 23 -10.95 -7.89 -29.30
CA LEU A 23 -9.64 -7.39 -29.68
C LEU A 23 -8.54 -8.13 -28.92
N THR A 24 -8.67 -8.31 -27.61
CA THR A 24 -7.65 -8.98 -26.79
C THR A 24 -7.71 -10.49 -26.81
N ARG A 25 -8.84 -11.09 -27.21
CA ARG A 25 -9.09 -12.53 -27.19
C ARG A 25 -8.75 -13.17 -25.83
N GLY A 26 -8.98 -12.42 -24.74
CA GLY A 26 -8.66 -12.84 -23.37
C GLY A 26 -7.16 -12.87 -23.02
N LYS A 27 -6.28 -12.30 -23.85
CA LYS A 27 -4.83 -12.23 -23.58
C LYS A 27 -4.47 -10.96 -22.83
N ASP A 28 -4.52 -11.02 -21.50
CA ASP A 28 -4.20 -9.87 -20.65
C ASP A 28 -2.76 -9.35 -20.81
N ILE A 29 -1.83 -10.20 -21.25
CA ILE A 29 -0.45 -9.81 -21.54
C ILE A 29 -0.33 -8.72 -22.62
N CYS A 30 -1.29 -8.67 -23.55
CA CYS A 30 -1.29 -7.66 -24.62
C CYS A 30 -1.52 -6.24 -24.08
N PHE A 31 -2.29 -6.09 -22.99
CA PHE A 31 -2.44 -4.79 -22.33
C PHE A 31 -1.11 -4.30 -21.74
N VAL A 32 -0.38 -5.21 -21.07
CA VAL A 32 0.92 -4.88 -20.47
C VAL A 32 1.90 -4.39 -21.53
N GLN A 33 1.99 -5.09 -22.67
CA GLN A 33 2.88 -4.70 -23.77
C GLN A 33 2.49 -3.36 -24.40
N ALA A 34 1.18 -3.14 -24.61
CA ALA A 34 0.68 -1.90 -25.20
C ALA A 34 0.87 -0.70 -24.26
N GLU A 35 0.57 -0.85 -22.96
CA GLU A 35 0.79 0.20 -21.96
C GLU A 35 2.27 0.52 -21.78
N GLN A 36 3.16 -0.48 -21.83
CA GLN A 36 4.60 -0.25 -21.80
C GLN A 36 5.08 0.60 -22.97
N ALA A 37 4.59 0.32 -24.19
CA ALA A 37 4.94 1.09 -25.39
C ALA A 37 4.38 2.53 -25.33
N ALA A 38 3.14 2.68 -24.87
CA ALA A 38 2.52 3.99 -24.66
C ALA A 38 3.26 4.81 -23.59
N GLU A 39 3.60 4.18 -22.47
CA GLU A 39 4.37 4.81 -21.40
C GLU A 39 5.76 5.24 -21.85
N ALA A 40 6.49 4.39 -22.57
CA ALA A 40 7.80 4.76 -23.12
C ALA A 40 7.69 6.02 -24.00
N SER A 41 6.65 6.09 -24.84
CA SER A 41 6.39 7.27 -25.67
C SER A 41 6.09 8.51 -24.83
N ILE A 42 5.33 8.40 -23.74
CA ILE A 42 5.05 9.55 -22.86
C ILE A 42 6.33 9.99 -22.13
N MET A 43 7.10 9.02 -21.63
CA MET A 43 8.37 9.23 -20.93
C MET A 43 9.37 9.98 -21.80
N ASP A 44 9.56 9.56 -23.05
CA ASP A 44 10.52 10.17 -23.97
C ASP A 44 10.26 11.67 -24.21
N TYR A 45 8.98 12.08 -24.21
CA TYR A 45 8.61 13.46 -24.47
C TYR A 45 8.58 14.34 -23.21
N LEU A 46 8.19 13.79 -22.06
CA LEU A 46 7.87 14.61 -20.88
C LEU A 46 8.95 14.57 -19.79
N THR A 47 9.83 13.57 -19.77
CA THR A 47 10.81 13.38 -18.69
C THR A 47 11.79 14.52 -18.54
N GLU A 48 12.12 15.24 -19.61
CA GLU A 48 13.05 16.37 -19.54
C GLU A 48 12.50 17.50 -18.67
N ASN A 49 11.20 17.78 -18.80
CA ASN A 49 10.56 18.98 -18.26
C ASN A 49 9.65 18.72 -17.05
N TYR A 50 9.18 17.49 -16.87
CA TYR A 50 8.13 17.14 -15.92
C TYR A 50 8.49 15.93 -15.04
N GLU A 51 7.92 15.87 -13.83
CA GLU A 51 8.01 14.73 -12.92
C GLU A 51 7.07 13.59 -13.34
N ILE A 52 7.11 13.20 -14.61
CA ILE A 52 6.20 12.21 -15.20
C ILE A 52 6.30 10.83 -14.54
N GLU A 53 7.50 10.40 -14.15
CA GLU A 53 7.70 9.13 -13.42
C GLU A 53 6.94 9.11 -12.10
N ARG A 54 6.97 10.23 -11.38
CA ARG A 54 6.27 10.37 -10.10
C ARG A 54 4.76 10.28 -10.31
N GLU A 55 4.22 10.97 -11.32
CA GLU A 55 2.79 10.93 -11.64
C GLU A 55 2.34 9.54 -12.12
N LEU A 56 3.14 8.84 -12.93
CA LEU A 56 2.86 7.45 -13.31
C LEU A 56 2.90 6.53 -12.09
N ASN A 57 3.87 6.71 -11.19
CA ASN A 57 3.96 5.92 -9.97
C ASN A 57 2.75 6.14 -9.05
N ARG A 58 2.18 7.35 -8.97
CA ARG A 58 0.95 7.59 -8.20
C ARG A 58 -0.21 6.70 -8.64
N GLY A 59 -0.34 6.38 -9.93
CA GLY A 59 -1.37 5.46 -10.44
C GLY A 59 -0.98 3.99 -10.35
N LYS A 60 0.29 3.65 -10.62
CA LYS A 60 0.79 2.26 -10.63
C LYS A 60 0.90 1.61 -9.25
N PHE A 61 0.96 2.43 -8.21
CA PHE A 61 1.08 1.98 -6.82
C PHE A 61 -0.24 2.13 -6.05
N ILE A 62 -1.37 2.12 -6.76
CA ILE A 62 -2.70 1.90 -6.17
C ILE A 62 -2.93 0.39 -6.14
N PHE A 63 -3.17 -0.16 -4.95
CA PHE A 63 -3.38 -1.59 -4.72
C PHE A 63 -4.81 -1.86 -4.30
N GLU A 64 -5.24 -3.13 -4.40
CA GLU A 64 -6.48 -3.58 -3.77
C GLU A 64 -6.44 -3.34 -2.26
N TYR A 65 -7.60 -3.06 -1.69
CA TYR A 65 -7.76 -2.96 -0.25
C TYR A 65 -7.34 -4.28 0.41
N ASP A 66 -6.52 -4.15 1.44
CA ASP A 66 -6.03 -5.24 2.25
C ASP A 66 -6.10 -4.83 3.72
N ARG A 67 -6.99 -5.51 4.46
CA ARG A 67 -7.24 -5.23 5.87
C ARG A 67 -6.03 -5.49 6.79
N ARG A 68 -4.94 -6.06 6.29
CA ARG A 68 -3.65 -6.18 7.01
C ARG A 68 -2.91 -4.85 7.09
N ILE A 69 -3.21 -3.93 6.18
CA ILE A 69 -2.48 -2.68 6.00
C ILE A 69 -3.25 -1.53 6.64
N SER A 70 -2.52 -0.66 7.34
CA SER A 70 -3.06 0.59 7.84
C SER A 70 -2.88 1.69 6.80
N TYR A 71 -3.96 2.38 6.46
CA TYR A 71 -4.01 3.43 5.44
C TYR A 71 -4.18 4.81 6.08
N PRO A 72 -3.20 5.71 5.98
CA PRO A 72 -3.34 7.09 6.43
C PRO A 72 -4.24 7.92 5.49
N ILE A 73 -4.66 9.10 5.97
CA ILE A 73 -5.47 10.04 5.19
C ILE A 73 -4.74 10.44 3.91
N GLY A 74 -5.48 10.49 2.80
CA GLY A 74 -4.99 10.85 1.47
C GLY A 74 -4.41 9.68 0.67
N CYS A 75 -4.37 8.47 1.23
CA CYS A 75 -4.03 7.27 0.47
C CYS A 75 -5.15 6.84 -0.48
N HIS A 76 -4.77 6.10 -1.53
CA HIS A 76 -5.71 5.54 -2.50
C HIS A 76 -5.55 4.02 -2.60
N PHE A 77 -6.66 3.31 -2.73
CA PHE A 77 -6.71 1.87 -2.99
C PHE A 77 -7.93 1.51 -3.84
N TYR A 78 -7.92 0.32 -4.43
CA TYR A 78 -9.06 -0.26 -5.10
C TYR A 78 -9.98 -0.96 -4.09
N LEU A 79 -11.28 -0.70 -4.19
CA LEU A 79 -12.34 -1.40 -3.47
C LEU A 79 -13.43 -1.73 -4.48
N ASP A 80 -13.71 -3.02 -4.68
CA ASP A 80 -14.68 -3.51 -5.66
C ASP A 80 -14.46 -2.96 -7.08
N GLY A 81 -13.20 -2.76 -7.46
CA GLY A 81 -12.80 -2.24 -8.78
C GLY A 81 -12.80 -0.72 -8.92
N GLU A 82 -13.23 0.02 -7.89
CA GLU A 82 -13.25 1.49 -7.88
C GLU A 82 -12.12 2.07 -7.02
N ILE A 83 -11.56 3.21 -7.45
CA ILE A 83 -10.49 3.88 -6.70
C ILE A 83 -11.11 4.75 -5.60
N CYS A 84 -10.78 4.41 -4.37
CA CYS A 84 -11.21 5.13 -3.17
C CYS A 84 -10.04 5.92 -2.58
N GLU A 85 -10.32 7.11 -2.07
CA GLU A 85 -9.42 7.91 -1.24
C GLU A 85 -9.82 7.80 0.22
N VAL A 86 -8.82 7.66 1.08
CA VAL A 86 -8.98 7.66 2.54
C VAL A 86 -9.13 9.07 3.07
N ILE A 87 -10.28 9.36 3.69
CA ILE A 87 -10.57 10.66 4.33
C ILE A 87 -10.41 10.62 5.86
N GLN A 88 -10.49 9.42 6.45
CA GLN A 88 -10.16 9.15 7.85
C GLN A 88 -9.27 7.90 7.90
N ALA A 89 -8.21 7.91 8.71
CA ALA A 89 -7.27 6.79 8.78
C ALA A 89 -7.99 5.46 9.05
N ILE A 90 -7.60 4.44 8.30
CA ILE A 90 -8.14 3.07 8.39
C ILE A 90 -7.03 2.20 8.95
N ASN A 91 -7.23 1.65 10.13
CA ASN A 91 -6.25 0.75 10.73
C ASN A 91 -6.38 -0.65 10.15
N GLY A 92 -5.23 -1.28 9.89
CA GLY A 92 -5.16 -2.71 9.65
C GLY A 92 -5.27 -3.50 10.95
N TYR A 93 -5.64 -4.78 10.84
CA TYR A 93 -5.64 -5.65 12.01
C TYR A 93 -4.20 -5.88 12.51
N LYS A 94 -4.07 -6.11 13.80
CA LYS A 94 -2.77 -6.31 14.46
C LYS A 94 -2.77 -7.70 15.06
N ALA A 95 -1.87 -8.57 14.61
CA ALA A 95 -1.79 -9.94 15.13
C ALA A 95 -0.95 -10.02 16.42
N PRO A 96 -1.18 -11.00 17.29
CA PRO A 96 -0.32 -11.23 18.46
C PRO A 96 1.15 -11.43 18.07
N CYS A 97 2.05 -11.05 18.96
CA CYS A 97 3.48 -11.00 18.69
C CYS A 97 4.26 -11.65 19.85
N PRO A 98 4.82 -12.86 19.67
CA PRO A 98 5.51 -13.57 20.75
C PRO A 98 6.92 -13.05 21.04
N ILE A 99 7.52 -12.34 20.08
CA ILE A 99 8.94 -11.95 20.06
C ILE A 99 9.02 -10.58 19.38
N SER A 100 10.02 -9.77 19.72
CA SER A 100 10.30 -8.55 18.96
C SER A 100 10.83 -8.88 17.56
N TYR A 101 10.26 -8.26 16.53
CA TYR A 101 10.73 -8.36 15.13
C TYR A 101 11.70 -7.25 14.75
N TRP A 102 11.68 -6.16 15.52
CA TRP A 102 12.46 -4.96 15.29
C TRP A 102 13.10 -4.53 16.60
N HIS A 103 14.35 -4.11 16.57
CA HIS A 103 14.95 -3.36 17.67
C HIS A 103 15.46 -2.03 17.16
N GLU A 104 15.30 -1.00 17.99
CA GLU A 104 15.90 0.31 17.73
C GLU A 104 17.42 0.19 17.88
N THR A 105 18.18 0.77 16.95
CA THR A 105 19.64 0.84 17.06
C THR A 105 20.06 2.18 17.65
N GLU A 106 20.98 2.13 18.61
CA GLU A 106 21.62 3.31 19.20
C GLU A 106 22.78 3.84 18.34
N GLU A 107 23.11 3.15 17.24
CA GLU A 107 24.17 3.58 16.34
C GLU A 107 23.81 4.91 15.65
N ILE A 108 24.78 5.82 15.58
CA ILE A 108 24.61 7.10 14.88
C ILE A 108 24.69 6.83 13.39
N LEU A 109 23.53 6.57 12.78
CA LEU A 109 23.39 6.34 11.35
C LEU A 109 22.90 7.60 10.64
N ASP A 110 23.31 7.73 9.38
CA ASP A 110 22.80 8.77 8.49
C ASP A 110 21.40 8.39 7.97
N LEU A 111 20.37 8.90 8.65
CA LEU A 111 18.96 8.63 8.35
C LEU A 111 18.53 9.07 6.94
N GLU A 112 19.27 9.97 6.28
CA GLU A 112 18.98 10.35 4.90
C GLU A 112 19.29 9.21 3.92
N LYS A 113 20.26 8.36 4.25
CA LYS A 113 20.66 7.19 3.46
C LYS A 113 19.82 5.95 3.77
N ILE A 114 19.08 5.96 4.87
CA ILE A 114 18.25 4.84 5.31
C ILE A 114 16.86 4.94 4.67
N GLU A 115 16.39 3.80 4.18
CA GLU A 115 15.09 3.67 3.56
C GLU A 115 13.96 3.72 4.58
N GLN A 116 12.87 4.42 4.24
CA GLN A 116 11.67 4.50 5.07
C GLN A 116 10.96 3.14 5.15
N TYR A 117 10.52 2.76 6.35
CA TYR A 117 9.65 1.61 6.55
C TYR A 117 8.38 1.69 5.70
N SER A 118 7.96 0.56 5.15
CA SER A 118 6.72 0.41 4.39
C SER A 118 6.07 -0.93 4.68
N GLN A 119 4.77 -0.91 4.95
CA GLN A 119 3.95 -2.12 5.10
C GLN A 119 3.88 -2.95 3.80
N MET A 120 4.21 -2.34 2.66
CA MET A 120 4.17 -2.96 1.32
C MET A 120 5.45 -3.69 0.93
N LYS A 121 6.36 -3.90 1.89
CA LYS A 121 7.68 -4.51 1.67
C LYS A 121 7.86 -5.76 2.53
N ASN A 122 8.93 -6.48 2.20
CA ASN A 122 9.42 -7.61 2.96
C ASN A 122 10.81 -7.29 3.51
N TYR A 123 11.05 -7.79 4.70
CA TYR A 123 12.27 -7.55 5.46
C TYR A 123 12.88 -8.87 5.89
N ARG A 124 14.20 -8.87 5.97
CA ARG A 124 15.03 -10.00 6.40
C ARG A 124 15.89 -9.58 7.58
N PRO A 125 16.31 -10.53 8.42
CA PRO A 125 17.21 -10.25 9.53
C PRO A 125 18.45 -9.47 9.07
N GLY A 126 18.72 -8.34 9.74
CA GLY A 126 19.81 -7.41 9.42
C GLY A 126 19.42 -6.22 8.53
N ASP A 127 18.22 -6.21 7.94
CA ASP A 127 17.74 -5.04 7.18
C ASP A 127 17.55 -3.84 8.11
N VAL A 128 18.01 -2.66 7.66
CA VAL A 128 17.92 -1.40 8.41
C VAL A 128 16.90 -0.48 7.76
N ILE A 129 15.92 -0.04 8.54
CA ILE A 129 14.89 0.91 8.10
C ILE A 129 14.84 2.13 9.01
N LYS A 130 14.24 3.21 8.52
CA LYS A 130 13.83 4.33 9.36
C LYS A 130 12.32 4.35 9.56
N PHE A 131 11.90 4.59 10.78
CA PHE A 131 10.49 4.72 11.15
C PHE A 131 10.38 5.77 12.26
N LEU A 132 9.43 6.70 12.14
CA LEU A 132 9.21 7.81 13.09
C LEU A 132 10.49 8.58 13.49
N GLY A 133 11.45 8.72 12.57
CA GLY A 133 12.71 9.45 12.80
C GLY A 133 13.80 8.66 13.51
N ARG A 134 13.62 7.36 13.74
CA ARG A 134 14.59 6.44 14.35
C ARG A 134 14.94 5.31 13.41
N ALA A 135 16.10 4.68 13.63
CA ALA A 135 16.54 3.53 12.86
C ALA A 135 16.22 2.23 13.61
N TYR A 136 15.70 1.24 12.89
CA TYR A 136 15.44 -0.10 13.42
C TYR A 136 16.11 -1.15 12.56
N ILE A 137 16.58 -2.21 13.21
CA ILE A 137 17.13 -3.39 12.57
C ILE A 137 16.11 -4.52 12.68
N CYS A 138 15.88 -5.21 11.56
CA CYS A 138 15.02 -6.37 11.49
C CYS A 138 15.71 -7.57 12.16
N ASP A 139 15.05 -8.23 13.11
CA ASP A 139 15.55 -9.44 13.78
C ASP A 139 15.00 -10.71 13.15
N LEU A 140 13.74 -10.66 12.71
CA LEU A 140 13.00 -11.79 12.15
C LEU A 140 12.36 -11.39 10.84
N ALA A 141 12.37 -12.30 9.86
CA ALA A 141 11.76 -12.04 8.57
C ALA A 141 10.25 -11.77 8.69
N ASN A 142 9.79 -10.70 8.07
CA ASN A 142 8.39 -10.26 8.10
C ASN A 142 8.05 -9.41 6.87
N GLY A 143 6.76 -9.20 6.62
CA GLY A 143 6.30 -8.41 5.48
C GLY A 143 5.03 -8.95 4.84
N ILE A 144 4.62 -8.26 3.76
CA ILE A 144 3.37 -8.51 3.06
C ILE A 144 3.31 -9.91 2.42
N ASP A 145 4.40 -10.39 1.84
CA ASP A 145 4.47 -11.69 1.18
C ASP A 145 4.58 -12.84 2.18
N PHE A 146 5.04 -12.54 3.41
CA PHE A 146 5.06 -13.50 4.52
C PHE A 146 3.71 -13.61 5.24
N ASN A 147 2.72 -12.81 4.84
CA ASN A 147 1.46 -12.66 5.58
C ASN A 147 1.66 -12.30 7.06
N ASP A 148 2.72 -11.53 7.36
CA ASP A 148 3.14 -11.19 8.70
C ASP A 148 3.68 -9.75 8.72
N ILE A 149 2.79 -8.76 8.63
CA ILE A 149 3.17 -7.35 8.67
C ILE A 149 3.41 -6.95 10.12
N ARG A 150 4.65 -6.52 10.43
CA ARG A 150 5.06 -6.07 11.76
C ARG A 150 5.59 -4.65 11.64
N ILE A 151 4.84 -3.70 12.21
CA ILE A 151 5.22 -2.29 12.25
C ILE A 151 6.11 -2.09 13.49
N PRO A 152 7.27 -1.42 13.37
CA PRO A 152 8.10 -1.11 14.53
C PRO A 152 7.30 -0.39 15.61
N GLU A 153 7.54 -0.72 16.88
CA GLU A 153 6.87 -0.17 18.08
C GLU A 153 5.36 -0.43 18.21
N VAL A 154 4.72 -1.12 17.26
CA VAL A 154 3.30 -1.43 17.34
C VAL A 154 3.10 -2.84 17.88
N ASN A 155 2.59 -2.93 19.11
CA ASN A 155 2.08 -4.17 19.67
C ASN A 155 0.65 -3.96 20.19
N ALA A 156 -0.27 -4.83 19.79
CA ALA A 156 -1.67 -4.77 20.19
C ALA A 156 -2.08 -5.78 21.24
N TRP A 157 -1.18 -6.73 21.53
CA TRP A 157 -1.47 -7.89 22.33
C TRP A 157 -0.40 -8.04 23.40
N GLU A 158 -0.82 -8.25 24.63
CA GLU A 158 0.06 -8.52 25.74
C GLU A 158 -0.03 -9.99 26.14
N MET A 159 1.12 -10.58 26.49
CA MET A 159 1.22 -11.99 26.84
C MET A 159 0.72 -12.21 28.26
N VAL A 160 -0.01 -13.29 28.47
CA VAL A 160 -0.46 -13.75 29.79
C VAL A 160 0.47 -14.86 30.24
N ASP A 161 0.92 -14.78 31.50
CA ASP A 161 1.62 -15.90 32.13
C ASP A 161 0.66 -17.05 32.37
N THR A 162 1.00 -18.22 31.87
CA THR A 162 0.21 -19.45 32.01
C THR A 162 0.97 -20.47 32.85
N TYR A 163 0.24 -21.23 33.66
CA TYR A 163 0.80 -22.32 34.44
C TYR A 163 -0.05 -23.59 34.27
N LYS A 164 0.54 -24.75 34.56
CA LYS A 164 -0.18 -26.01 34.48
C LYS A 164 -1.25 -26.07 35.56
N TRP A 165 -2.43 -26.54 35.20
CA TRP A 165 -3.51 -26.76 36.14
C TRP A 165 -3.11 -27.78 37.20
N ASP A 166 -3.45 -27.48 38.45
CA ASP A 166 -3.31 -28.34 39.62
C ASP A 166 -4.51 -28.11 40.55
N THR A 167 -4.62 -28.95 41.58
CA THR A 167 -5.70 -28.94 42.59
C THR A 167 -5.54 -27.82 43.63
N VAL A 168 -5.36 -26.59 43.15
CA VAL A 168 -5.23 -25.36 43.96
C VAL A 168 -6.36 -24.38 43.64
N PRO A 169 -6.73 -23.49 44.58
CA PRO A 169 -7.73 -22.45 44.29
C PRO A 169 -7.23 -21.45 43.24
N TYR A 170 -8.09 -21.15 42.27
CA TYR A 170 -7.88 -20.13 41.24
C TYR A 170 -8.84 -18.96 41.38
N ASN A 171 -8.44 -17.82 40.84
CA ASN A 171 -9.30 -16.63 40.72
C ASN A 171 -10.01 -16.60 39.37
N GLU A 172 -11.14 -15.88 39.31
CA GLU A 172 -11.85 -15.62 38.06
C GLU A 172 -10.88 -14.98 37.05
N TRP A 173 -11.00 -15.40 35.79
CA TRP A 173 -10.17 -15.05 34.64
C TRP A 173 -8.74 -15.60 34.62
N GLU A 174 -8.30 -16.32 35.66
CA GLU A 174 -6.99 -16.97 35.62
C GLU A 174 -6.89 -18.02 34.52
N VAL A 175 -5.72 -18.07 33.88
CA VAL A 175 -5.46 -18.91 32.71
C VAL A 175 -4.56 -20.09 33.08
N VAL A 176 -5.00 -21.29 32.73
CA VAL A 176 -4.31 -22.54 33.04
C VAL A 176 -4.10 -23.40 31.79
N GLU A 177 -3.03 -24.17 31.78
CA GLU A 177 -2.77 -25.20 30.78
C GLU A 177 -3.19 -26.58 31.33
N TYR A 178 -4.06 -27.29 30.61
CA TYR A 178 -4.44 -28.67 30.92
C TYR A 178 -4.47 -29.51 29.65
N GLU A 179 -3.72 -30.63 29.66
CA GLU A 179 -3.58 -31.55 28.51
C GLU A 179 -3.21 -30.87 27.17
N GLY A 180 -2.38 -29.83 27.23
CA GLY A 180 -1.92 -29.10 26.03
C GLY A 180 -2.95 -28.13 25.44
N LYS A 181 -4.03 -27.83 26.18
CA LYS A 181 -4.99 -26.77 25.87
C LYS A 181 -5.02 -25.73 26.97
N PHE A 182 -5.47 -24.53 26.64
CA PHE A 182 -5.59 -23.44 27.60
C PHE A 182 -7.05 -23.18 27.97
N PHE A 183 -7.27 -22.87 29.25
CA PHE A 183 -8.58 -22.58 29.81
C PHE A 183 -8.52 -21.34 30.67
N THR A 184 -9.61 -20.57 30.71
CA THR A 184 -9.80 -19.46 31.66
C THR A 184 -10.98 -19.75 32.58
N LEU A 185 -10.88 -19.38 33.86
CA LEU A 185 -11.98 -19.57 34.80
C LEU A 185 -13.04 -18.46 34.59
N LEU A 186 -14.21 -18.81 34.07
CA LEU A 186 -15.26 -17.84 33.71
C LEU A 186 -16.16 -17.44 34.88
N THR A 187 -16.33 -18.34 35.85
CA THR A 187 -17.22 -18.11 36.99
C THR A 187 -16.77 -18.88 38.23
N MET A 188 -17.03 -18.29 39.40
CA MET A 188 -16.84 -18.93 40.70
C MET A 188 -18.10 -19.68 41.17
N ASP A 189 -19.22 -19.56 40.46
CA ASP A 189 -20.48 -20.22 40.81
C ASP A 189 -20.36 -21.74 40.63
N ASN A 190 -20.42 -22.48 41.74
CA ASN A 190 -20.18 -23.94 41.79
C ASN A 190 -18.76 -24.37 41.39
N TYR A 191 -17.79 -23.46 41.45
CA TYR A 191 -16.39 -23.80 41.20
C TYR A 191 -15.84 -24.75 42.28
N ASP A 192 -15.26 -25.86 41.84
CA ASP A 192 -14.54 -26.84 42.67
C ASP A 192 -13.12 -26.99 42.11
N CYS A 193 -12.11 -26.66 42.91
CA CYS A 193 -10.70 -26.73 42.52
C CYS A 193 -10.19 -28.17 42.33
N LEU A 194 -10.94 -29.18 42.76
CA LEU A 194 -10.59 -30.58 42.55
C LEU A 194 -11.05 -31.11 41.18
N VAL A 195 -11.95 -30.39 40.50
CA VAL A 195 -12.50 -30.77 39.19
C VAL A 195 -11.70 -30.10 38.09
N ASN A 196 -11.26 -30.89 37.12
CA ASN A 196 -10.42 -30.39 36.04
C ASN A 196 -11.20 -29.51 35.03
N PRO A 197 -10.52 -28.64 34.25
CA PRO A 197 -11.18 -27.72 33.33
C PRO A 197 -11.95 -28.37 32.17
N MET A 198 -11.71 -29.64 31.85
CA MET A 198 -12.46 -30.34 30.79
C MET A 198 -13.81 -30.87 31.30
N GLU A 199 -13.92 -31.14 32.60
CA GLU A 199 -15.14 -31.68 33.23
C GLU A 199 -16.02 -30.61 33.88
N SER A 200 -15.44 -29.45 34.19
CA SER A 200 -16.14 -28.35 34.86
C SER A 200 -16.66 -27.31 33.88
N ASP A 201 -17.95 -26.99 33.98
CA ASP A 201 -18.61 -25.92 33.21
C ASP A 201 -18.17 -24.50 33.62
N CYS A 202 -17.38 -24.37 34.70
CA CYS A 202 -16.87 -23.08 35.16
C CYS A 202 -15.73 -22.55 34.27
N TRP A 203 -15.11 -23.42 33.47
CA TRP A 203 -13.95 -23.09 32.65
C TRP A 203 -14.33 -22.90 31.18
N GLY A 204 -13.78 -21.85 30.57
CA GLY A 204 -13.86 -21.59 29.14
C GLY A 204 -12.59 -22.03 28.45
N MET A 205 -12.68 -22.89 27.44
CA MET A 205 -11.54 -23.23 26.59
C MET A 205 -11.17 -22.02 25.71
N ILE A 206 -9.90 -21.63 25.72
CA ILE A 206 -9.38 -20.52 24.93
C ILE A 206 -9.14 -21.00 23.49
N GLY A 207 -9.63 -20.24 22.51
CA GLY A 207 -9.47 -20.55 21.09
C GLY A 207 -8.16 -20.03 20.50
N GLU A 208 -7.75 -20.60 19.37
CA GLU A 208 -6.65 -20.07 18.57
C GLU A 208 -7.01 -18.70 17.96
N TYR A 209 -6.03 -17.80 17.89
CA TYR A 209 -6.15 -16.55 17.18
C TYR A 209 -6.40 -16.81 15.70
N ASP A 210 -7.55 -16.37 15.20
CA ASP A 210 -7.91 -16.39 13.80
C ASP A 210 -7.78 -14.99 13.22
N PRO A 211 -6.80 -14.73 12.33
CA PRO A 211 -6.69 -13.44 11.69
C PRO A 211 -7.97 -13.06 10.95
N SER A 212 -8.73 -14.02 10.40
CA SER A 212 -9.96 -13.81 9.62
C SER A 212 -11.08 -13.11 10.41
N LEU A 213 -11.07 -13.27 11.73
CA LEU A 213 -12.02 -12.63 12.63
C LEU A 213 -11.71 -11.14 12.79
N ASN A 214 -12.76 -10.33 12.94
CA ASN A 214 -12.63 -8.87 13.09
C ASN A 214 -13.55 -8.33 14.21
N SER A 215 -13.83 -9.18 15.20
CA SER A 215 -14.76 -8.93 16.30
C SER A 215 -14.14 -9.23 17.66
N TYR A 216 -12.81 -9.18 17.78
CA TYR A 216 -12.13 -9.31 19.07
C TYR A 216 -12.50 -8.14 19.98
N GLU A 217 -12.89 -8.41 21.22
CA GLU A 217 -13.24 -7.36 22.16
C GLU A 217 -11.98 -6.75 22.79
N LEU A 218 -11.96 -5.42 22.97
CA LEU A 218 -10.89 -4.77 23.72
C LEU A 218 -11.15 -4.94 25.22
N SER A 219 -10.73 -6.08 25.75
CA SER A 219 -10.93 -6.49 27.14
C SER A 219 -9.69 -7.23 27.67
N GLU A 220 -9.40 -7.08 28.97
CA GLU A 220 -8.32 -7.82 29.66
C GLU A 220 -8.60 -9.33 29.76
N HIS A 221 -9.82 -9.75 29.41
CA HIS A 221 -10.29 -11.14 29.48
C HIS A 221 -10.60 -11.74 28.10
N GLU A 222 -10.36 -11.00 27.01
CA GLU A 222 -10.45 -11.54 25.65
C GLU A 222 -9.17 -12.32 25.34
N TYR A 223 -9.13 -13.59 25.74
CA TYR A 223 -7.95 -14.43 25.57
C TYR A 223 -7.93 -15.14 24.21
N VAL A 224 -6.74 -15.16 23.59
CA VAL A 224 -6.48 -15.95 22.38
C VAL A 224 -5.17 -16.71 22.51
N GLU A 225 -5.13 -17.93 21.98
CA GLU A 225 -3.90 -18.68 21.83
C GLU A 225 -3.20 -18.31 20.51
N TYR A 226 -1.92 -17.96 20.59
CA TYR A 226 -1.09 -17.76 19.41
C TYR A 226 0.31 -18.34 19.60
N LYS A 227 0.66 -19.32 18.76
CA LYS A 227 1.96 -20.03 18.78
C LYS A 227 2.28 -20.61 20.18
N GLY A 228 1.29 -21.23 20.85
CA GLY A 228 1.44 -21.90 22.14
C GLY A 228 1.59 -20.95 23.34
N LYS A 229 1.15 -19.69 23.21
CA LYS A 229 1.12 -18.69 24.27
C LYS A 229 -0.20 -17.95 24.25
N ILE A 230 -0.64 -17.46 25.40
CA ILE A 230 -1.90 -16.73 25.55
C ILE A 230 -1.66 -15.23 25.52
N TYR A 231 -2.58 -14.51 24.86
CA TYR A 231 -2.56 -13.06 24.78
C TYR A 231 -3.94 -12.47 25.03
N TYR A 232 -3.96 -11.22 25.45
CA TYR A 232 -5.15 -10.36 25.48
C TYR A 232 -4.87 -9.02 24.80
N PRO A 233 -5.87 -8.35 24.22
CA PRO A 233 -5.68 -7.11 23.50
C PRO A 233 -5.54 -5.91 24.47
N ILE A 234 -4.54 -5.07 24.23
CA ILE A 234 -4.29 -3.82 24.99
C ILE A 234 -4.68 -2.56 24.21
N ILE A 235 -4.80 -2.68 22.88
CA ILE A 235 -5.38 -1.68 21.98
C ILE A 235 -6.24 -2.40 20.96
N ASN A 236 -7.15 -1.68 20.28
CA ASN A 236 -8.04 -2.30 19.29
C ASN A 236 -7.24 -3.09 18.24
N PRO A 237 -7.37 -4.44 18.20
CA PRO A 237 -6.61 -5.29 17.31
C PRO A 237 -7.31 -5.46 15.96
N ASN A 238 -8.59 -5.11 15.85
CA ASN A 238 -9.38 -5.30 14.64
C ASN A 238 -9.03 -4.26 13.57
N ALA A 239 -9.25 -4.62 12.32
CA ALA A 239 -9.17 -3.69 11.20
C ALA A 239 -10.42 -2.80 11.16
N ASP A 240 -10.23 -1.54 10.78
CA ASP A 240 -11.34 -0.65 10.47
C ASP A 240 -11.95 -1.04 9.13
N VAL A 241 -13.29 -1.09 9.07
CA VAL A 241 -14.02 -1.41 7.85
C VAL A 241 -14.09 -0.17 6.94
N PRO A 242 -13.70 -0.26 5.66
CA PRO A 242 -13.90 0.84 4.72
C PRO A 242 -15.40 1.08 4.49
N GLU A 243 -15.85 2.30 4.75
CA GLU A 243 -17.23 2.75 4.64
C GLU A 243 -17.26 4.08 3.85
N LEU A 244 -17.99 4.08 2.73
CA LEU A 244 -18.20 5.26 1.89
C LEU A 244 -18.82 6.40 2.68
N GLU A 245 -18.34 7.62 2.42
CA GLU A 245 -18.74 8.86 3.08
C GLU A 245 -18.44 8.93 4.60
N ARG A 246 -17.80 7.89 5.17
CA ARG A 246 -17.32 7.89 6.56
C ARG A 246 -15.81 7.97 6.63
N ASN A 247 -15.11 6.97 6.10
CA ASN A 247 -13.65 6.92 6.11
C ASN A 247 -13.03 6.85 4.71
N ILE A 248 -13.85 6.59 3.68
CA ILE A 248 -13.43 6.65 2.27
C ILE A 248 -14.42 7.44 1.40
N ARG A 249 -13.93 7.92 0.26
CA ARG A 249 -14.73 8.50 -0.84
C ARG A 249 -14.19 8.06 -2.19
N TYR A 250 -15.02 8.08 -3.24
CA TYR A 250 -14.53 7.84 -4.60
C TYR A 250 -13.68 9.00 -5.08
N HIS A 251 -12.43 8.71 -5.47
CA HIS A 251 -11.53 9.72 -6.01
C HIS A 251 -10.33 9.08 -6.71
N ASP A 252 -10.23 9.30 -8.03
CA ASP A 252 -9.08 8.89 -8.83
C ASP A 252 -7.95 9.94 -8.75
N PRO A 253 -6.78 9.62 -8.15
CA PRO A 253 -5.69 10.58 -8.00
C PRO A 253 -4.85 10.77 -9.27
N ARG A 254 -5.09 9.95 -10.31
CA ARG A 254 -4.30 9.95 -11.54
C ARG A 254 -4.60 11.21 -12.36
N ASN A 255 -3.57 11.82 -12.93
CA ASN A 255 -3.75 12.98 -13.81
C ASN A 255 -4.68 12.62 -14.99
N TYR A 256 -5.76 13.40 -15.15
CA TYR A 256 -6.79 13.13 -16.15
C TYR A 256 -6.28 13.16 -17.59
N ASN A 257 -5.43 14.14 -17.94
CA ASN A 257 -4.89 14.27 -19.30
C ASN A 257 -3.94 13.11 -19.61
N LEU A 258 -3.06 12.78 -18.66
CA LEU A 258 -2.15 11.64 -18.78
C LEU A 258 -2.92 10.34 -18.98
N LYS A 259 -3.95 10.10 -18.15
CA LYS A 259 -4.83 8.94 -18.28
C LYS A 259 -5.48 8.88 -19.66
N ARG A 260 -6.11 9.97 -20.10
CA ARG A 260 -6.78 10.05 -21.41
C ARG A 260 -5.83 9.71 -22.56
N HIS A 261 -4.68 10.37 -22.64
CA HIS A 261 -3.73 10.16 -23.72
C HIS A 261 -3.05 8.79 -23.65
N MET A 262 -2.77 8.30 -22.45
CA MET A 262 -2.22 6.95 -22.29
C MET A 262 -3.20 5.87 -22.75
N VAL A 263 -4.52 6.01 -22.49
CA VAL A 263 -5.52 5.04 -23.02
C VAL A 263 -5.54 5.06 -24.54
N GLN A 264 -5.54 6.25 -25.16
CA GLN A 264 -5.54 6.39 -26.63
C GLN A 264 -4.31 5.76 -27.28
N LEU A 265 -3.11 6.07 -26.77
CA LEU A 265 -1.85 5.48 -27.23
C LEU A 265 -1.84 3.96 -27.02
N SER A 266 -2.27 3.49 -25.84
CA SER A 266 -2.32 2.06 -25.52
C SER A 266 -3.28 1.29 -26.43
N LEU A 267 -4.45 1.86 -26.76
CA LEU A 267 -5.40 1.22 -27.67
C LEU A 267 -4.83 1.10 -29.09
N TYR A 268 -4.15 2.13 -29.57
CA TYR A 268 -3.47 2.09 -30.87
C TYR A 268 -2.40 0.99 -30.91
N GLU A 269 -1.52 0.94 -29.90
CA GLU A 269 -0.49 -0.10 -29.81
C GLU A 269 -1.10 -1.51 -29.69
N LEU A 270 -2.21 -1.65 -28.98
CA LEU A 270 -2.91 -2.92 -28.86
C LEU A 270 -3.52 -3.38 -30.19
N HIS A 271 -4.11 -2.46 -30.96
CA HIS A 271 -4.56 -2.74 -32.34
C HIS A 271 -3.40 -3.12 -33.26
N LYS A 272 -2.27 -2.40 -33.19
CA LYS A 272 -1.06 -2.70 -33.96
C LYS A 272 -0.47 -4.07 -33.63
N LEU A 273 -0.52 -4.50 -32.37
CA LEU A 273 -0.05 -5.82 -31.95
C LEU A 273 -0.95 -6.97 -32.42
N ILE A 274 -2.27 -6.77 -32.40
CA ILE A 274 -3.22 -7.88 -32.61
C ILE A 274 -3.81 -7.90 -34.02
N SER A 275 -4.15 -6.73 -34.57
CA SER A 275 -4.78 -6.58 -35.88
C SER A 275 -4.25 -5.35 -36.62
N PRO A 276 -2.97 -5.36 -37.03
CA PRO A 276 -2.32 -4.19 -37.65
C PRO A 276 -2.99 -3.75 -38.96
N ASN A 277 -3.65 -4.66 -39.66
CA ASN A 277 -4.34 -4.36 -40.92
C ASN A 277 -5.77 -3.81 -40.73
N ASN A 278 -6.27 -3.75 -39.49
CA ASN A 278 -7.64 -3.34 -39.19
C ASN A 278 -7.66 -2.33 -38.02
N ILE A 279 -7.01 -1.19 -38.24
CA ILE A 279 -7.04 -0.04 -37.34
C ILE A 279 -8.01 0.98 -37.92
N SER A 280 -9.07 1.31 -37.19
CA SER A 280 -10.02 2.32 -37.63
C SER A 280 -9.36 3.70 -37.72
N THR A 281 -9.80 4.54 -38.65
CA THR A 281 -9.32 5.93 -38.79
C THR A 281 -9.41 6.72 -37.48
N VAL A 282 -10.50 6.55 -36.72
CA VAL A 282 -10.71 7.18 -35.40
C VAL A 282 -9.54 6.89 -34.44
N ARG A 283 -8.98 5.67 -34.47
CA ARG A 283 -7.86 5.27 -33.61
C ARG A 283 -6.53 5.85 -34.06
N ILE A 284 -6.36 6.05 -35.36
CA ILE A 284 -5.20 6.75 -35.92
C ILE A 284 -5.28 8.22 -35.53
N ASP A 285 -6.45 8.85 -35.68
CA ASP A 285 -6.67 10.25 -35.30
C ASP A 285 -6.46 10.47 -33.78
N ASP A 286 -6.96 9.56 -32.93
CA ASP A 286 -6.72 9.58 -31.47
C ASP A 286 -5.23 9.50 -31.11
N TYR A 287 -4.49 8.64 -31.83
CA TYR A 287 -3.04 8.49 -31.67
C TYR A 287 -2.31 9.78 -32.08
N ASP A 288 -2.61 10.31 -33.27
CA ASP A 288 -1.97 11.53 -33.78
C ASP A 288 -2.26 12.75 -32.88
N HIS A 289 -3.49 12.88 -32.37
CA HIS A 289 -3.83 13.90 -31.38
C HIS A 289 -3.01 13.76 -30.08
N SER A 290 -2.82 12.53 -29.59
CA SER A 290 -2.02 12.28 -28.39
C SER A 290 -0.54 12.56 -28.61
N MET A 291 0.00 12.20 -29.78
CA MET A 291 1.38 12.53 -30.14
C MET A 291 1.59 14.03 -30.32
N GLN A 292 0.61 14.75 -30.85
CA GLN A 292 0.66 16.22 -30.94
C GLN A 292 0.61 16.86 -29.55
N TRP A 293 -0.25 16.37 -28.65
CA TRP A 293 -0.30 16.82 -27.26
C TRP A 293 1.04 16.64 -26.54
N LEU A 294 1.69 15.48 -26.70
CA LEU A 294 3.03 15.22 -26.15
C LEU A 294 4.09 16.20 -26.69
N LYS A 295 4.08 16.48 -28.00
CA LYS A 295 4.99 17.45 -28.63
C LYS A 295 4.79 18.88 -28.13
N ASP A 296 3.54 19.29 -27.94
CA ASP A 296 3.24 20.64 -27.47
C ASP A 296 3.52 20.78 -25.97
N ALA A 297 3.28 19.74 -25.17
CA ALA A 297 3.63 19.70 -23.75
C ALA A 297 5.15 19.73 -23.55
N SER A 298 5.92 18.96 -24.35
CA SER A 298 7.38 18.92 -24.26
C SER A 298 8.04 20.25 -24.64
N ARG A 299 7.40 21.02 -25.54
CA ARG A 299 7.80 22.39 -25.93
C ARG A 299 7.19 23.50 -25.08
N LEU A 300 6.52 23.14 -24.00
CA LEU A 300 5.93 24.05 -23.01
C LEU A 300 4.84 24.96 -23.58
N LYS A 301 4.23 24.58 -24.71
CA LYS A 301 3.14 25.32 -25.34
C LYS A 301 1.79 25.10 -24.66
N LEU A 302 1.66 23.99 -23.92
CA LEU A 302 0.49 23.68 -23.13
C LEU A 302 0.92 23.20 -21.74
N ASN A 303 0.03 23.38 -20.76
CA ASN A 303 0.23 22.87 -19.41
C ASN A 303 -0.46 21.50 -19.27
N PRO A 304 0.29 20.39 -19.15
CA PRO A 304 -0.30 19.05 -18.99
C PRO A 304 -0.89 18.81 -17.59
N GLN A 305 -0.78 19.79 -16.66
CA GLN A 305 -1.10 19.66 -15.24
C GLN A 305 -0.23 18.62 -14.52
N ILE A 306 1.00 18.46 -14.99
CA ILE A 306 2.02 17.60 -14.39
C ILE A 306 3.05 18.51 -13.71
N PRO A 307 3.50 18.21 -12.48
CA PRO A 307 4.54 18.98 -11.82
C PRO A 307 5.81 19.10 -12.67
N ARG A 308 6.40 20.30 -12.68
CA ARG A 308 7.67 20.58 -13.35
C ARG A 308 8.82 20.01 -12.54
N LYS A 309 9.88 19.57 -13.22
CA LYS A 309 11.15 19.33 -12.55
C LYS A 309 11.74 20.67 -12.09
N ILE A 310 12.24 20.67 -10.87
CA ILE A 310 12.89 21.83 -10.24
C ILE A 310 14.41 21.66 -10.27
N ASP A 311 15.13 22.78 -10.37
CA ASP A 311 16.58 22.84 -10.28
C ASP A 311 17.07 22.89 -8.81
N ASN A 312 18.40 22.94 -8.62
CA ASN A 312 19.01 23.02 -7.29
C ASN A 312 18.64 24.29 -6.50
N LYS A 313 18.10 25.31 -7.17
CA LYS A 313 17.59 26.56 -6.58
C LYS A 313 16.08 26.52 -6.32
N LYS A 314 15.43 25.37 -6.56
CA LYS A 314 13.97 25.14 -6.47
C LYS A 314 13.16 25.90 -7.51
N GLU A 315 13.77 26.31 -8.61
CA GLU A 315 13.09 26.96 -9.73
C GLU A 315 12.74 25.92 -10.82
N PRO A 316 11.60 26.05 -11.53
CA PRO A 316 11.29 25.15 -12.63
C PRO A 316 12.39 25.21 -13.69
N LEU A 317 12.88 24.05 -14.14
CA LEU A 317 13.83 23.99 -15.26
C LEU A 317 13.23 24.70 -16.48
N THR A 318 13.78 25.86 -16.83
CA THR A 318 13.47 26.56 -18.09
C THR A 318 14.36 26.02 -19.18
N ASP A 319 13.75 25.80 -20.35
CA ASP A 319 14.40 25.37 -21.58
C ASP A 319 15.70 26.16 -21.85
N TRP A 320 16.78 25.49 -22.28
CA TRP A 320 18.08 26.13 -22.59
C TRP A 320 17.92 27.29 -23.60
N GLN A 321 16.88 27.25 -24.44
CA GLN A 321 16.62 28.29 -25.44
C GLN A 321 16.07 29.60 -24.85
N MET A 322 15.62 29.59 -23.59
CA MET A 322 15.26 30.80 -22.84
C MET A 322 16.32 31.22 -21.81
N ALA A 323 17.32 30.37 -21.54
CA ALA A 323 18.42 30.70 -20.63
C ALA A 323 19.35 31.83 -21.15
N THR A 324 19.25 32.18 -22.44
CA THR A 324 20.03 33.30 -23.03
C THR A 324 19.42 34.67 -22.78
N PHE A 325 18.18 34.77 -22.30
CA PHE A 325 17.65 36.01 -21.74
C PHE A 325 17.55 35.85 -20.24
N GLN A 326 18.63 36.22 -19.54
CA GLN A 326 18.66 36.31 -18.08
C GLN A 326 17.43 37.09 -17.59
N THR A 327 16.48 36.39 -16.98
CA THR A 327 15.32 37.00 -16.31
C THR A 327 15.68 37.63 -14.97
N SER A 328 16.86 37.32 -14.43
CA SER A 328 17.49 38.07 -13.34
C SER A 328 19.01 38.13 -13.54
N TYR A 329 19.56 39.35 -13.60
CA TYR A 329 21.01 39.58 -13.64
C TYR A 329 21.57 39.53 -12.21
N ASP A 330 22.37 38.51 -11.90
CA ASP A 330 23.21 38.47 -10.70
C ASP A 330 24.68 38.67 -11.10
N PRO A 331 25.30 39.83 -10.80
CA PRO A 331 26.67 40.14 -11.17
C PRO A 331 27.71 39.22 -10.53
N TYR A 332 27.39 38.48 -9.47
CA TYR A 332 28.32 37.60 -8.77
C TYR A 332 28.28 36.12 -9.24
N GLN A 333 27.36 35.77 -10.15
CA GLN A 333 27.20 34.41 -10.68
C GLN A 333 27.65 34.29 -12.15
N ASN A 334 28.03 35.39 -12.82
CA ASN A 334 28.40 35.35 -14.23
C ASN A 334 29.89 34.99 -14.42
N PRO A 335 30.22 33.83 -15.03
CA PRO A 335 31.61 33.39 -15.22
C PRO A 335 32.44 34.27 -16.18
N TRP A 336 31.82 35.23 -16.88
CA TRP A 336 32.50 36.15 -17.80
C TRP A 336 32.79 37.53 -17.20
N HIS A 337 32.34 37.80 -15.97
CA HIS A 337 32.67 39.03 -15.24
C HIS A 337 33.61 38.65 -14.09
N VAL A 338 34.87 39.10 -14.20
CA VAL A 338 35.92 38.95 -13.16
C VAL A 338 35.87 40.13 -12.20
#